data_AF-A0AAF0UG67-F1
#
_entry.id   AF-A0AAF0UG67-F1
#
_cell.length_a   1.000
_cell.length_b   1.000
_cell.length_c   1.000
_cell.angle_alpha   90.00
_cell.angle_beta   90.00
_cell.angle_gamma   90.00
#
_symmetry.space_group_name_H-M   'P 1'
#
loop_
_entity.id
_entity.type
_entity.pdbx_description
1 polymer ?
#
loop_
_entity_poly.entity_id
_entity_poly.type
_entity_poly.pdbx_seq_one_letter_code
_entity_poly.pdbx_strand_id
1 'polypeptide(L)'
;MEELPLVLDWVIGEETCEIAKRNSTTYVCKSNNSDCLDNSISYRCSCMQGYDGNPYLKDGCQGFAFMVIIVFGWSYTAFQRRKMLMCFPRKWWISSTRGRAGSSNTNTVKIFTAEELEKATNDFDKDRVVGQGGYGSVYKG
;
A
#
# COMPACT_ATOMS: atom_id res chain seq x y z
N MET A 1 45.70 13.84 23.74
CA MET A 1 44.42 14.37 24.25
C MET A 1 43.35 13.60 23.51
N GLU A 2 42.64 12.70 24.19
CA GLU A 2 41.43 12.09 23.61
C GLU A 2 40.37 13.20 23.54
N GLU A 3 39.90 13.53 22.34
CA GLU A 3 38.76 14.42 22.19
C GLU A 3 37.51 13.65 22.62
N LEU A 4 37.04 13.93 23.84
CA LEU A 4 35.73 13.50 24.27
C LEU A 4 34.70 14.18 23.36
N PRO A 5 33.79 13.44 22.71
CA PRO A 5 32.75 14.05 21.90
C PRO A 5 31.93 14.98 22.81
N LEU A 6 31.82 16.25 22.42
CA LEU A 6 30.92 17.20 23.05
C LEU A 6 29.48 16.72 22.78
N VAL A 7 28.92 15.96 23.71
CA VAL A 7 27.51 15.57 23.70
C VAL A 7 26.73 16.77 24.24
N LEU A 8 25.96 17.41 23.37
CA LEU A 8 25.08 18.51 23.74
C LEU A 8 23.82 17.93 24.42
N ASP A 9 23.88 17.79 25.74
CA ASP A 9 22.70 17.43 26.54
C ASP A 9 21.77 18.63 26.65
N TRP A 10 20.74 18.66 25.81
CA TRP A 10 19.69 19.65 25.92
C TRP A 10 18.64 19.16 26.92
N VAL A 11 18.30 20.02 27.87
CA VAL A 11 17.32 19.77 28.94
C VAL A 11 16.17 20.77 28.79
N ILE A 12 14.98 20.40 29.26
CA ILE A 12 13.78 21.20 29.04
C ILE A 12 13.28 21.76 30.36
N GLY A 13 13.17 23.08 30.41
CA GLY A 13 12.66 23.81 31.56
C GLY A 13 13.52 23.68 32.82
N GLU A 14 13.12 24.41 33.85
CA GLU A 14 13.68 24.35 35.20
C GLU A 14 12.62 23.76 36.16
N GLU A 15 11.99 22.67 35.73
CA GLU A 15 10.94 21.96 36.47
C GLU A 15 11.18 20.44 36.46
N THR A 16 10.62 19.74 37.45
CA THR A 16 10.62 18.27 37.50
C THR A 16 9.45 17.68 36.72
N CYS A 17 9.55 16.41 36.39
CA CYS A 17 8.54 15.62 35.70
C CYS A 17 7.16 15.70 36.39
N GLU A 18 7.16 15.66 37.73
CA GLU A 18 5.95 15.77 38.55
C GLU A 18 5.25 17.13 38.38
N ILE A 19 6.02 18.21 38.20
CA ILE A 19 5.49 19.56 37.98
C ILE A 19 5.02 19.69 36.53
N ALA A 20 5.84 19.22 35.58
CA ALA A 20 5.55 19.28 34.15
C ALA A 20 4.27 18.54 33.75
N LYS A 21 4.01 17.36 34.34
CA LYS A 21 2.79 16.56 34.07
C LYS A 21 1.49 17.23 34.53
N ARG A 22 1.55 18.16 35.50
CA ARG A 22 0.36 18.88 36.00
C ARG A 22 -0.15 19.91 34.98
N ASN A 23 0.75 20.45 34.17
CA ASN A 23 0.41 21.44 33.15
C ASN A 23 0.48 20.79 31.77
N SER A 24 -0.63 20.16 31.35
CA SER A 24 -0.73 19.46 30.07
C SER A 24 -0.48 20.34 28.85
N THR A 25 -0.66 21.66 28.98
CA THR A 25 -0.38 22.64 27.92
C THR A 25 1.11 22.91 27.72
N THR A 26 1.92 22.86 28.78
CA THR A 26 3.37 23.09 28.70
C THR A 26 4.18 21.79 28.62
N TYR A 27 3.54 20.65 28.94
CA TYR A 27 4.19 19.35 28.89
C TYR A 27 4.63 18.97 27.46
N VAL A 28 5.92 18.63 27.33
CA VAL A 28 6.59 18.42 26.03
C VAL A 28 6.69 16.96 25.62
N CYS A 29 6.56 15.99 26.53
CA CYS A 29 6.56 14.56 26.16
C CYS A 29 5.18 14.20 25.58
N LYS A 30 5.01 14.42 24.27
CA LYS A 30 3.72 14.27 23.61
C LYS A 30 3.41 12.84 23.18
N SER A 31 4.40 11.95 23.18
CA SER A 31 4.20 10.57 22.76
C SER A 31 3.58 9.71 23.87
N ASN A 32 2.60 8.88 23.53
CA ASN A 32 1.95 7.98 24.49
C ASN A 32 2.90 6.91 25.05
N ASN A 33 3.93 6.52 24.29
CA ASN A 33 4.93 5.52 24.69
C ASN A 33 6.25 6.18 25.12
N SER A 34 6.18 7.41 25.64
CA SER A 34 7.33 8.10 26.22
C SER A 34 7.28 8.09 27.74
N ASP A 35 8.46 8.02 28.33
CA ASP A 35 8.70 8.19 29.75
C ASP A 35 9.44 9.50 29.99
N CYS A 36 9.25 10.05 31.18
CA CYS A 36 9.76 11.35 31.58
C CYS A 36 10.77 11.16 32.70
N LEU A 37 12.00 11.59 32.44
CA LEU A 37 13.17 11.34 33.27
C LEU A 37 13.59 12.64 33.95
N ASP A 38 13.57 12.63 35.28
CA ASP A 38 14.06 13.74 36.09
C ASP A 38 15.58 13.86 36.04
N ASN A 39 16.06 15.09 35.96
CA ASN A 39 17.46 15.48 36.01
C ASN A 39 17.63 16.65 37.00
N SER A 40 17.53 16.32 38.29
CA SER A 40 17.61 17.20 39.48
C SER A 40 16.64 18.38 39.50
N ILE A 41 16.73 19.29 38.53
CA ILE A 41 15.93 20.52 38.39
C ILE A 41 15.29 20.60 36.99
N SER A 42 15.69 19.75 36.06
CA SER A 42 15.16 19.70 34.69
C SER A 42 14.59 18.31 34.38
N TYR A 43 13.86 18.16 33.28
CA TYR A 43 13.41 16.84 32.82
C TYR A 43 13.69 16.66 31.32
N ARG A 44 13.74 15.38 30.90
CA ARG A 44 13.79 15.00 29.49
C ARG A 44 12.84 13.85 29.20
N CYS A 45 12.48 13.67 27.94
CA CYS A 45 11.62 12.58 27.51
C CYS A 45 12.46 11.49 26.85
N SER A 46 12.15 10.25 27.12
CA SER A 46 12.74 9.07 26.47
C SER A 46 11.63 8.14 26.01
N CYS A 47 11.84 7.36 24.96
CA CYS A 47 10.88 6.29 24.65
C CYS A 47 10.98 5.18 25.69
N MET A 48 9.83 4.54 25.96
CA MET A 48 9.75 3.37 26.82
C MET A 48 10.49 2.17 26.20
N GLN A 49 10.82 1.18 27.02
CA GLN A 49 11.56 0.01 26.53
C GLN A 49 10.82 -0.74 25.42
N GLY A 50 11.51 -0.96 24.30
CA GLY A 50 10.93 -1.58 23.11
C GLY A 50 10.29 -0.61 22.10
N TYR A 51 10.33 0.69 22.39
CA TYR A 51 9.95 1.76 21.47
C TYR A 51 11.16 2.60 21.10
N ASP A 52 11.20 3.05 19.85
CA ASP A 52 12.25 3.93 19.35
C ASP A 52 11.64 5.09 18.55
N GLY A 53 12.38 6.18 18.43
CA GLY A 53 11.95 7.40 17.73
C GLY A 53 11.94 8.64 18.63
N ASN A 54 11.04 9.57 18.33
CA ASN A 54 11.05 10.91 18.93
C ASN A 54 9.94 11.06 20.01
N PRO A 55 10.28 11.14 21.31
CA PRO A 55 9.29 11.22 22.38
C PRO A 55 8.52 12.57 22.46
N TYR A 56 9.02 13.61 21.77
CA TYR A 56 8.41 14.96 21.76
C TYR A 56 7.31 15.13 20.72
N LEU A 57 7.13 14.14 19.83
CA LEU A 57 6.09 14.12 18.81
C LEU A 57 4.93 13.21 19.25
N LYS A 58 3.71 13.59 18.86
CA LYS A 58 2.56 12.68 18.98
C LYS A 58 2.86 11.44 18.13
N ASP A 59 2.71 10.25 18.73
CA ASP A 59 3.05 8.95 18.11
C ASP A 59 4.52 8.81 17.63
N GLY A 60 5.43 9.63 18.17
CA GLY A 60 6.83 9.59 17.73
C GLY A 60 7.64 8.41 18.28
N CYS A 61 7.24 7.80 19.40
CA CYS A 61 7.79 6.53 19.88
C CYS A 61 7.05 5.36 19.22
N GLN A 62 7.69 4.75 18.22
CA GLN A 62 7.15 3.66 17.42
C GLN A 62 7.75 2.32 17.87
N GLY A 63 6.89 1.32 18.05
CA GLY A 63 7.31 -0.03 18.43
C GLY A 63 7.62 -0.91 17.21
N PHE A 64 8.36 -1.98 17.43
CA PHE A 64 8.71 -2.98 16.39
C PHE A 64 7.51 -3.56 15.63
N ALA A 65 6.32 -3.55 16.23
CA ALA A 65 5.09 -4.08 15.62
C ALA A 65 4.73 -3.40 14.29
N PHE A 66 5.01 -2.10 14.12
CA PHE A 66 4.74 -1.39 12.87
C PHE A 66 5.62 -1.88 11.71
N MET A 67 6.89 -2.19 11.99
CA MET A 67 7.82 -2.70 10.98
C MET A 67 7.42 -4.10 10.50
N VAL A 68 6.90 -4.93 11.40
CA VAL A 68 6.34 -6.25 11.09
C VAL A 68 5.10 -6.10 10.19
N ILE A 69 4.14 -5.24 10.52
CA ILE A 69 2.93 -5.05 9.71
C ILE A 69 3.25 -4.57 8.30
N ILE A 70 4.27 -3.72 8.12
CA ILE A 70 4.72 -3.30 6.80
C ILE A 70 5.36 -4.49 6.06
N VAL A 71 6.34 -5.18 6.63
CA VAL A 71 7.00 -6.31 5.93
C VAL A 71 6.02 -7.46 5.61
N PHE A 72 5.19 -7.84 6.58
CA PHE A 72 4.20 -8.90 6.41
C PHE A 72 3.01 -8.45 5.57
N GLY A 73 2.56 -7.20 5.66
CA GLY A 73 1.49 -6.64 4.83
C GLY A 73 1.88 -6.52 3.36
N TRP A 74 3.10 -6.05 3.07
CA TRP A 74 3.62 -5.95 1.70
C TRP A 74 3.90 -7.33 1.09
N SER A 75 4.50 -8.25 1.85
CA SER A 75 4.69 -9.62 1.39
C SER A 75 3.36 -10.35 1.17
N TYR A 76 2.36 -10.15 2.04
CA TYR A 76 1.02 -10.71 1.90
C TYR A 76 0.27 -10.14 0.69
N THR A 77 0.30 -8.83 0.47
CA THR A 77 -0.34 -8.21 -0.71
C THR A 77 0.40 -8.53 -2.01
N ALA A 78 1.73 -8.62 -2.01
CA ALA A 78 2.52 -9.11 -3.14
C ALA A 78 2.22 -10.59 -3.42
N PHE A 79 2.06 -11.40 -2.38
CA PHE A 79 1.67 -12.81 -2.48
C PHE A 79 0.24 -12.97 -3.01
N GLN A 80 -0.72 -12.15 -2.56
CA GLN A 80 -2.07 -12.11 -3.13
C GLN A 80 -2.09 -11.62 -4.58
N ARG A 81 -1.22 -10.67 -4.97
CA ARG A 81 -1.04 -10.22 -6.35
C ARG A 81 -0.43 -11.29 -7.28
N ARG A 82 0.23 -12.33 -6.75
CA ARG A 82 0.66 -13.50 -7.55
C ARG A 82 -0.50 -14.38 -8.01
N LYS A 83 -1.72 -14.22 -7.47
CA LYS A 83 -2.93 -14.84 -8.04
C LYS A 83 -3.56 -14.05 -9.19
N MET A 84 -3.06 -12.86 -9.53
CA MET A 84 -3.56 -11.98 -10.59
C MET A 84 -2.49 -11.66 -11.65
N LEU A 85 -1.76 -12.69 -12.09
CA LEU A 85 -0.81 -12.60 -13.22
C LEU A 85 -1.26 -13.45 -14.40
N MET A 86 -2.57 -13.45 -14.66
CA MET A 86 -3.14 -13.94 -15.91
C MET A 86 -4.07 -12.86 -16.48
N CYS A 87 -3.63 -12.28 -17.61
CA CYS A 87 -4.32 -11.30 -18.45
C CYS A 87 -4.54 -9.88 -17.87
N PHE A 88 -3.55 -8.99 -18.06
CA PHE A 88 -3.81 -7.55 -18.18
C PHE A 88 -3.56 -7.12 -19.63
N PRO A 89 -4.59 -6.63 -20.36
CA PRO A 89 -4.42 -6.21 -21.75
C PRO A 89 -3.58 -4.93 -21.81
N ARG A 90 -2.51 -4.96 -22.59
CA ARG A 90 -1.80 -3.77 -23.07
C ARG A 90 -2.75 -2.96 -23.94
N LYS A 91 -3.23 -1.80 -23.49
CA LYS A 91 -3.76 -0.78 -24.40
C LYS A 91 -3.22 0.62 -24.07
N TRP A 92 -2.04 0.83 -24.64
CA TRP A 92 -1.52 2.12 -25.08
C TRP A 92 -2.42 2.60 -26.24
N TRP A 93 -3.04 3.76 -26.05
CA TRP A 93 -3.64 4.65 -27.05
C TRP A 93 -2.99 4.66 -28.45
N ILE A 94 -3.37 3.74 -29.35
CA ILE A 94 -3.18 4.00 -30.79
C ILE A 94 -4.54 4.35 -31.37
N SER A 95 -4.68 5.61 -31.73
CA SER A 95 -5.77 6.15 -32.53
C SER A 95 -5.71 5.55 -33.93
N SER A 96 -6.87 5.20 -34.49
CA SER A 96 -7.07 5.11 -35.95
C SER A 96 -8.57 5.12 -36.28
N THR A 97 -8.97 6.27 -36.81
CA THR A 97 -9.89 6.47 -37.94
C THR A 97 -11.17 5.62 -38.05
N ARG A 98 -12.27 6.32 -37.80
CA ARG A 98 -13.55 6.29 -38.53
C ARG A 98 -13.42 5.69 -39.95
N GLY A 99 -14.22 4.67 -40.26
CA GLY A 99 -14.41 4.16 -41.61
C GLY A 99 -15.78 3.53 -41.75
N ARG A 100 -16.68 4.20 -42.47
CA ARG A 100 -17.99 3.70 -42.90
C ARG A 100 -17.84 3.13 -44.32
N ALA A 101 -18.70 2.16 -44.64
CA ALA A 101 -19.14 1.70 -45.96
C ALA A 101 -18.54 0.38 -46.49
N GLY A 102 -19.43 -0.61 -46.68
CA GLY A 102 -19.74 -1.11 -48.02
C GLY A 102 -18.94 -2.30 -48.58
N SER A 103 -19.61 -3.45 -48.61
CA SER A 103 -19.76 -4.38 -49.75
C SER A 103 -18.53 -4.97 -50.51
N SER A 104 -18.53 -6.31 -50.52
CA SER A 104 -18.09 -7.25 -51.59
C SER A 104 -16.61 -7.69 -51.71
N ASN A 105 -16.40 -8.92 -51.21
CA ASN A 105 -15.64 -10.04 -51.78
C ASN A 105 -14.16 -9.85 -52.22
N THR A 106 -13.25 -9.99 -51.27
CA THR A 106 -11.92 -10.65 -51.36
C THR A 106 -11.57 -11.14 -49.94
N ASN A 107 -10.68 -12.15 -49.79
CA ASN A 107 -10.30 -12.80 -48.52
C ASN A 107 -9.99 -11.82 -47.36
N THR A 108 -11.05 -11.35 -46.73
CA THR A 108 -11.06 -10.31 -45.71
C THR A 108 -11.53 -10.97 -44.43
N VAL A 109 -10.78 -10.77 -43.37
CA VAL A 109 -11.12 -11.28 -42.04
C VAL A 109 -12.54 -10.82 -41.71
N LYS A 110 -13.47 -11.78 -41.61
CA LYS A 110 -14.86 -11.49 -41.27
C LYS A 110 -14.93 -11.09 -39.80
N ILE A 111 -15.22 -9.82 -39.55
CA ILE A 111 -15.43 -9.28 -38.21
C ILE A 111 -16.88 -9.54 -37.84
N PHE A 112 -17.10 -10.40 -36.83
CA PHE A 112 -18.42 -10.67 -36.27
C PHE A 112 -18.75 -9.66 -35.16
N THR A 113 -20.03 -9.34 -35.00
CA THR A 113 -20.51 -8.52 -33.88
C THR A 113 -20.73 -9.39 -32.63
N ALA A 114 -20.79 -8.77 -31.46
CA ALA A 114 -21.05 -9.51 -30.21
C ALA A 114 -22.42 -10.22 -30.22
N GLU A 115 -23.45 -9.56 -30.76
CA GLU A 115 -24.80 -10.12 -30.88
C GLU A 115 -24.85 -11.36 -31.77
N GLU A 116 -24.09 -11.37 -32.87
CA GLU A 116 -23.96 -12.55 -33.72
C GLU A 116 -23.32 -13.73 -32.97
N LEU A 117 -22.32 -13.45 -32.13
CA LEU A 117 -21.65 -14.47 -31.32
C LEU A 117 -22.56 -14.99 -30.20
N GLU A 118 -23.30 -14.14 -29.51
CA GLU A 118 -24.28 -14.52 -28.49
C GLU A 118 -25.37 -15.42 -29.07
N LYS A 119 -25.89 -15.06 -30.25
CA LYS A 119 -26.89 -15.87 -30.95
C LYS A 119 -26.34 -17.23 -31.39
N ALA A 120 -25.14 -17.27 -31.94
CA ALA A 120 -24.52 -18.53 -32.37
C ALA A 120 -24.21 -19.45 -31.17
N THR A 121 -23.77 -18.88 -30.05
CA THR A 121 -23.38 -19.65 -28.87
C THR A 121 -24.51 -19.92 -27.89
N ASN A 122 -25.74 -19.50 -28.18
CA ASN A 122 -26.88 -19.54 -27.26
C ASN A 122 -26.53 -18.90 -25.90
N ASP A 123 -26.14 -17.62 -25.93
CA ASP A 123 -25.72 -16.86 -24.76
C ASP A 123 -24.54 -17.50 -24.00
N PHE A 124 -23.55 -18.01 -24.75
CA PHE A 124 -22.36 -18.67 -24.19
C PHE A 124 -22.65 -19.85 -23.24
N ASP A 125 -23.65 -20.65 -23.59
CA ASP A 125 -24.05 -21.85 -22.86
C ASP A 125 -22.88 -22.84 -22.67
N LYS A 126 -22.67 -23.27 -21.43
CA LYS A 126 -21.57 -24.16 -21.03
C LYS A 126 -21.70 -25.56 -21.63
N ASP A 127 -22.91 -26.00 -21.93
CA ASP A 127 -23.17 -27.30 -22.57
C ASP A 127 -22.83 -27.28 -24.08
N ARG A 128 -22.50 -26.10 -24.62
CA ARG A 128 -22.02 -25.90 -25.99
C ARG A 128 -20.50 -25.81 -26.08
N VAL A 129 -19.76 -25.95 -24.97
CA VAL A 129 -18.30 -25.94 -24.98
C VAL A 129 -17.76 -27.23 -25.60
N VAL A 130 -16.93 -27.08 -26.63
CA VAL A 130 -16.21 -28.18 -27.29
C VAL A 130 -14.88 -28.45 -26.58
N GLY A 131 -14.26 -27.40 -26.03
CA GLY A 131 -13.02 -27.52 -25.26
C GLY A 131 -12.55 -26.19 -24.68
N GLN A 132 -11.70 -26.25 -23.68
CA GLN A 132 -11.11 -25.09 -23.01
C GLN A 132 -9.58 -25.23 -23.00
N GLY A 133 -8.88 -24.18 -23.42
CA GLY A 133 -7.41 -24.15 -23.46
C GLY A 133 -6.84 -22.80 -23.03
N GLY A 134 -5.52 -22.66 -23.11
CA GLY A 134 -4.82 -21.43 -22.71
C GLY A 134 -5.22 -20.16 -23.47
N TYR A 135 -5.89 -20.32 -24.62
CA TYR A 135 -6.39 -19.22 -25.46
C TYR A 135 -7.89 -18.92 -25.27
N GLY A 136 -8.58 -19.68 -24.42
CA GLY A 136 -10.01 -19.50 -24.14
C GLY A 136 -10.84 -20.76 -24.36
N SER A 137 -12.16 -20.58 -24.31
CA SER A 137 -13.16 -21.62 -24.51
C SER A 137 -13.67 -21.60 -25.95
N VAL A 138 -13.78 -22.79 -26.55
CA VAL A 138 -14.32 -22.99 -27.89
C VAL A 138 -15.76 -23.50 -27.76
N TYR A 139 -16.71 -22.79 -28.37
CA TYR A 139 -18.13 -23.15 -28.37
C TYR A 139 -18.55 -23.73 -29.72
N LYS A 140 -19.50 -24.67 -29.73
CA LYS A 140 -20.19 -25.09 -30.97
C LYS A 140 -21.17 -23.98 -31.35
N GLY A 141 -20.95 -23.36 -32.52
CA GLY A 141 -21.85 -22.36 -33.13
C GLY A 141 -22.96 -23.01 -33.92
#